data_AF-H3SM75-F1
#
_entry.id   AF-H3SM75-F1
#
_cell.length_a   1.000
_cell.length_b   1.000
_cell.length_c   1.000
_cell.angle_alpha   90.00
_cell.angle_beta   90.00
_cell.angle_gamma   90.00
#
_symmetry.space_group_name_H-M   'P 1'
#
loop_
_entity.id
_entity.type
_entity.pdbx_description
1 polymer ?
#
loop_
_entity_poly.entity_id
_entity_poly.type
_entity_poly.pdbx_seq_one_letter_code
_entity_poly.pdbx_strand_id
1 'polypeptide(L)' 'MDDWDVKILGTEDSHVSTAGLRIPTHGRIEEANSSDAVLFSSGKGVRKLYPDSSYLKRFQLNPEKQLIGSKG' A
#
# COMPACT_ATOMS: atom_id res chain seq x y z
N MET A 1 6.12 14.43 20.80
CA MET A 1 5.28 13.23 20.59
C MET A 1 5.38 12.95 19.11
N ASP A 2 5.99 11.82 18.76
CA ASP A 2 6.17 11.43 17.36
C ASP A 2 4.86 10.84 16.85
N ASP A 3 3.95 11.73 16.45
CA ASP A 3 2.71 11.33 15.79
C ASP A 3 3.04 10.87 14.36
N TRP A 4 2.61 9.67 14.01
CA TRP A 4 2.77 9.14 12.66
C TRP A 4 1.86 9.89 11.69
N ASP A 5 2.39 10.35 10.56
CA ASP A 5 1.57 10.76 9.41
C ASP A 5 1.14 9.51 8.62
N VAL A 6 -0.16 9.21 8.62
CA VAL A 6 -0.70 7.98 8.04
C VAL A 6 -1.39 8.27 6.72
N LYS A 7 -0.94 7.60 5.65
CA LYS A 7 -1.52 7.70 4.30
C LYS A 7 -2.00 6.36 3.80
N ILE A 8 -3.20 6.35 3.23
CA ILE A 8 -3.72 5.23 2.42
C ILE A 8 -3.28 5.44 0.98
N LEU A 9 -2.35 4.61 0.50
CA LEU A 9 -1.86 4.68 -0.87
C LEU A 9 -2.58 3.67 -1.77
N GLY A 10 -2.80 4.02 -3.03
CA GLY A 10 -3.40 3.09 -3.98
C GLY A 10 -3.14 3.45 -5.44
N THR A 11 -3.58 2.59 -6.36
CA THR A 11 -3.38 2.80 -7.80
C THR A 11 -4.35 3.82 -8.39
N GLU A 12 -5.42 4.15 -7.69
CA GLU A 12 -6.54 5.00 -8.09
C GLU A 12 -6.87 5.96 -6.95
N ASP A 13 -7.67 7.00 -7.24
CA ASP A 13 -8.10 8.01 -6.25
C ASP A 13 -9.01 7.42 -5.15
N SER A 14 -9.62 6.27 -5.42
CA SER A 14 -10.36 5.49 -4.43
C SER A 14 -10.43 4.00 -4.76
N HIS A 15 -10.57 3.16 -3.74
CA HIS A 15 -10.79 1.72 -3.86
C HIS A 15 -12.09 1.32 -3.16
N VAL A 16 -12.71 0.22 -3.61
CA VAL A 16 -13.90 -0.35 -2.95
C VAL A 16 -13.49 -1.59 -2.18
N SER A 17 -13.76 -1.61 -0.87
CA SER A 17 -13.47 -2.75 -0.02
C SER A 17 -14.40 -3.94 -0.29
N THR A 18 -14.07 -5.12 0.23
CA THR A 18 -14.93 -6.30 0.11
C THR A 18 -16.34 -6.08 0.71
N ALA A 19 -16.48 -5.16 1.66
CA ALA A 19 -17.75 -4.80 2.29
C ALA A 19 -18.53 -3.72 1.50
N GLY A 20 -18.04 -3.29 0.33
CA GLY A 20 -18.68 -2.26 -0.49
C GLY A 20 -18.37 -0.82 -0.08
N LEU A 21 -17.48 -0.61 0.89
CA LEU A 21 -17.08 0.73 1.33
C LEU A 21 -16.10 1.34 0.33
N ARG A 22 -16.37 2.56 -0.13
CA ARG A 22 -15.43 3.36 -0.92
C ARG A 22 -14.43 4.04 0.01
N ILE A 23 -13.15 3.76 -0.19
CA ILE A 23 -12.03 4.29 0.58
C ILE A 23 -11.23 5.22 -0.34
N PRO A 24 -11.19 6.53 -0.07
CA PRO A 24 -10.32 7.45 -0.81
C PRO A 24 -8.85 7.16 -0.50
N THR A 25 -8.00 7.29 -1.51
CA THR A 25 -6.54 7.25 -1.32
C THR A 25 -6.02 8.66 -1.08
N HIS A 26 -4.92 8.75 -0.35
CA HIS A 26 -4.20 10.00 -0.08
C HIS A 26 -3.07 10.23 -1.09
N GLY A 27 -2.71 9.21 -1.85
CA GLY A 27 -1.54 9.21 -2.72
C GLY A 27 -1.41 7.94 -3.55
N ARG A 28 -0.37 7.90 -4.38
CA ARG A 28 -0.07 6.75 -5.25
C ARG A 28 0.86 5.76 -4.56
N ILE A 29 0.84 4.51 -4.99
CA ILE A 29 1.63 3.43 -4.34
C ILE A 29 3.14 3.69 -4.36
N GLU A 30 3.64 4.48 -5.32
CA GLU A 30 5.04 4.87 -5.45
C GLU A 30 5.55 5.68 -4.26
N GLU A 31 4.66 6.41 -3.55
CA GLU A 31 5.03 7.16 -2.34
C GLU A 31 5.46 6.23 -1.21
N ALA A 32 5.09 4.95 -1.25
CA ALA A 32 5.55 3.94 -0.29
C ALA A 32 7.08 3.78 -0.31
N ASN A 33 7.75 4.13 -1.41
CA ASN A 33 9.20 4.05 -1.54
C ASN A 33 9.93 5.09 -0.68
N SER A 34 9.23 6.14 -0.23
CA SER A 34 9.76 7.19 0.65
C SER A 34 9.22 7.15 2.08
N SER A 35 8.36 6.19 2.43
CA SER A 35 7.77 6.07 3.77
C SER A 35 8.70 5.38 4.77
N ASP A 36 8.66 5.74 6.05
CA ASP A 36 9.41 5.04 7.11
C ASP A 36 8.83 3.65 7.42
N ALA A 37 7.52 3.47 7.21
CA ALA A 37 6.83 2.20 7.35
C ALA A 37 5.85 1.94 6.20
N VAL A 38 5.78 0.69 5.76
CA VAL A 38 4.87 0.22 4.70
C VAL A 38 4.10 -1.00 5.20
N LEU A 39 2.78 -0.89 5.27
CA LEU A 39 1.88 -1.97 5.66
C LEU A 39 1.01 -2.39 4.48
N PHE A 40 1.18 -3.61 4.00
CA PHE A 40 0.29 -4.19 3.00
C PHE A 40 -0.96 -4.77 3.66
N SER A 41 -2.13 -4.24 3.30
CA SER A 41 -3.42 -4.80 3.73
C SER A 41 -3.79 -6.03 2.88
N SER A 42 -4.20 -7.13 3.52
CA SER A 42 -4.76 -8.28 2.80
C SER A 42 -6.18 -8.01 2.27
N GLY A 43 -6.55 -8.71 1.20
CA GLY A 43 -7.88 -8.66 0.63
C GLY A 43 -8.02 -9.52 -0.62
N LYS A 44 -9.26 -9.84 -1.01
CA LYS A 44 -9.53 -10.69 -2.20
C LYS A 44 -8.90 -10.14 -3.48
N GLY A 45 -8.72 -8.82 -3.58
CA GLY A 45 -8.11 -8.15 -4.73
C GLY A 45 -6.60 -8.37 -4.87
N VAL A 46 -5.88 -8.64 -3.77
CA VAL A 46 -4.41 -8.75 -3.76
C VAL A 46 -3.92 -9.95 -4.59
N ARG A 47 -4.70 -11.03 -4.65
CA ARG A 47 -4.36 -12.23 -5.44
C ARG A 47 -4.13 -11.94 -6.93
N LYS A 48 -4.80 -10.92 -7.48
CA LYS A 48 -4.63 -10.50 -8.88
C LYS A 48 -3.34 -9.70 -9.10
N LEU A 49 -2.84 -9.04 -8.06
CA LEU A 49 -1.66 -8.19 -8.12
C LEU A 49 -0.36 -8.97 -7.91
N TYR A 50 -0.42 -10.12 -7.22
CA TYR A 50 0.74 -10.98 -6.97
C TYR A 50 1.48 -11.44 -8.25
N PRO A 51 0.79 -11.91 -9.33
CA PRO A 51 1.49 -12.27 -10.56
C PRO A 51 1.85 -11.06 -11.44
N ASP A 52 1.38 -9.85 -11.13
CA ASP A 52 1.60 -8.66 -11.96
C ASP A 52 2.98 -8.06 -11.68
N SER A 53 3.96 -8.48 -12.49
CA SER A 53 5.32 -7.96 -12.42
C SER A 53 5.42 -6.46 -12.66
N SER A 54 4.51 -5.89 -13.46
CA SER A 54 4.53 -4.44 -13.75
C SER A 54 4.08 -3.65 -12.51
N TYR A 55 3.09 -4.16 -11.78
CA TYR A 55 2.66 -3.62 -10.51
C TYR A 55 3.76 -3.73 -9.45
N LEU A 56 4.36 -4.92 -9.29
CA LEU A 56 5.37 -5.14 -8.25
C LEU A 56 6.63 -4.29 -8.44
N LYS A 57 7.05 -4.03 -9.68
CA LYS A 57 8.23 -3.19 -9.99
C LYS A 57 8.07 -1.72 -9.57
N ARG A 58 6.86 -1.27 -9.27
CA ARG A 58 6.59 0.10 -8.77
C ARG A 58 7.07 0.29 -7.32
N PHE A 59 7.19 -0.81 -6.58
CA PHE A 59 7.74 -0.84 -5.23
C PHE A 59 9.26 -1.02 -5.28
N GLN A 60 9.98 0.01 -4.85
CA GLN A 60 11.43 0.05 -4.67
C GLN A 60 11.75 0.12 -3.17
N LEU A 61 11.17 -0.81 -2.40
CA LEU A 61 11.27 -0.80 -0.94
C LEU A 61 12.67 -1.20 -0.47
N ASN A 62 13.09 -0.60 0.65
CA ASN A 62 14.37 -0.86 1.30
C ASN A 62 14.16 -1.35 2.74
N PRO A 63 14.27 -2.66 3.01
CA PRO A 63 14.10 -3.24 4.35
C PRO A 63 15.11 -2.74 5.40
N GLU A 64 16.25 -2.18 5.00
CA GLU A 64 17.23 -1.61 5.94
C GLU A 64 16.81 -0.23 6.46
N LYS A 65 15.91 0.45 5.74
CA LYS A 65 15.44 1.81 6.05
C LYS A 65 13.96 1.88 6.38
N GLN A 66 13.19 0.83 6.08
CA GLN A 66 11.73 0.82 6.20
C GLN A 66 11.25 -0.36 7.04
N LEU A 67 10.27 -0.10 7.89
CA LEU A 67 9.49 -1.17 8.55
C LEU A 67 8.44 -1.70 7.56
N ILE A 68 8.64 -2.91 7.06
CA ILE A 68 7.76 -3.53 6.07
C ILE A 68 6.95 -4.65 6.72
N GLY A 69 5.63 -4.53 6.71
CA GLY A 69 4.73 -5.50 7.29
C GLY A 69 3.58 -5.86 6.37
N SER A 70 2.90 -6.95 6.69
CA SER A 70 1.63 -7.32 6.06
C SER A 70 0.64 -7.78 7.12
N LYS A 71 -0.62 -7.41 6.97
CA LYS A 71 -1.71 -7.94 7.80
C LYS A 71 -2.31 -9.16 7.10
N GLY A 72 -1.87 -10.35 7.50
CA GLY A 72 -2.42 -11.65 7.06
C GLY A 72 -3.80 -11.94 7.64
#